data_AF-G7TE17-F1
#
_entry.id   AF-G7TE17-F1
#
_cell.length_a   1.000
_cell.length_b   1.000
_cell.length_c   1.000
_cell.angle_alpha   90.00
_cell.angle_beta   90.00
_cell.angle_gamma   90.00
#
_symmetry.space_group_name_H-M   'P 1'
#
loop_
_entity.id
_entity.type
_entity.pdbx_description
1 polymer ?
#
loop_
_entity_poly.entity_id
_entity_poly.type
_entity_poly.pdbx_seq_one_letter_code
_entity_poly.pdbx_strand_id
1 'polypeptide(L)'
;MLLKLGGTSNHPQKIIDWGCRALAKTALYGKQIVSAYTHRAPRYSYFFGSSNGGRDALMAVQRYPNAFDGVIADAPSADWTDNAFSWLWSEDAEFGNPAATIAAAKLPAIQAAALAQCDAKDSTVDGVVNDPRLCRFDPSVLLCSAAETDSCLTAEQIMALDSILSGPVNPRTGQRIYPGFEPFAVATPTFWDRWVTGNATVPGGGHALLANHFFANMVFNTDSASFDHTKVNFDGDVALTNRTSIAGQWLSHVINATSPDLSRLRQRRSRPGCAAYAPAMQLSAIGAVDWAWRLQPGAELRLSRFAPWCVPRQRGCWIAALNSSAGSSLGTTRMVRHVRTWRIDQEQAQGARRTGARIDEGPLPRPRVLPYRHPVAWPRR
;
A
#
# COMPACT_ATOMS: atom_id res chain seq x y z
N MET A 1 12.09 -7.29 -12.57
CA MET A 1 12.88 -6.16 -13.10
C MET A 1 13.28 -5.29 -11.93
N LEU A 2 14.18 -5.79 -11.08
CA LEU A 2 14.84 -4.99 -10.06
C LEU A 2 15.77 -4.04 -10.79
N LEU A 3 15.60 -2.76 -10.52
CA LEU A 3 16.31 -1.66 -11.13
C LEU A 3 17.83 -1.83 -10.88
N LYS A 4 18.57 -2.46 -11.81
CA LYS A 4 19.99 -2.15 -12.03
C LYS A 4 20.07 -0.73 -12.61
N LEU A 5 19.70 0.24 -11.80
CA LEU A 5 20.07 1.61 -12.02
C LEU A 5 21.50 1.71 -11.51
N GLY A 6 22.49 1.55 -12.39
CA GLY A 6 23.80 2.14 -12.09
C GLY A 6 23.56 3.61 -11.69
N GLY A 7 24.24 4.08 -10.63
CA GLY A 7 23.93 5.29 -9.87
C GLY A 7 23.10 6.35 -10.60
N THR A 8 21.88 6.62 -10.11
CA THR A 8 20.90 7.44 -10.85
C THR A 8 21.20 8.93 -10.95
N SER A 9 22.28 9.43 -10.35
CA SER A 9 22.62 10.85 -10.46
C SER A 9 23.01 11.28 -11.87
N ASN A 10 23.35 10.32 -12.74
CA ASN A 10 23.56 10.56 -14.17
C ASN A 10 22.32 10.27 -15.03
N HIS A 11 21.18 9.90 -14.44
CA HIS A 11 19.99 9.48 -15.18
C HIS A 11 18.65 9.99 -14.58
N PRO A 12 18.48 11.30 -14.34
CA PRO A 12 17.23 11.84 -13.79
C PRO A 12 16.00 11.51 -14.64
N GLN A 13 16.18 11.31 -15.96
CA GLN A 13 15.12 10.89 -16.86
C GLN A 13 14.56 9.50 -16.50
N LYS A 14 15.39 8.57 -16.01
CA LYS A 14 14.92 7.24 -15.57
C LYS A 14 14.04 7.34 -14.32
N ILE A 15 14.40 8.23 -13.38
CA ILE A 15 13.59 8.49 -12.19
C ILE A 15 12.25 9.13 -12.59
N ILE A 16 12.25 10.08 -13.53
CA ILE A 16 11.02 10.70 -14.05
C ILE A 16 10.14 9.68 -14.77
N ASP A 17 10.75 8.79 -15.57
CA ASP A 17 10.04 7.71 -16.26
C ASP A 17 9.36 6.77 -15.26
N TRP A 18 10.10 6.27 -14.27
CA TRP A 18 9.55 5.42 -13.22
C TRP A 18 8.51 6.13 -12.34
N GLY A 19 8.80 7.38 -11.95
CA GLY A 19 7.96 8.15 -11.04
C GLY A 19 6.61 8.50 -11.63
N CYS A 20 6.55 8.89 -12.91
CA CYS A 20 5.27 9.27 -13.51
C CYS A 20 5.18 9.16 -15.05
N ARG A 21 6.26 9.38 -15.81
CA ARG A 21 6.15 9.62 -17.26
C ARG A 21 5.90 8.34 -18.07
N ALA A 22 6.48 7.21 -17.67
CA ALA A 22 6.29 5.95 -18.39
C ALA A 22 4.81 5.54 -18.42
N LEU A 23 4.08 5.74 -17.32
CA LEU A 23 2.65 5.45 -17.22
C LEU A 23 1.83 6.17 -18.31
N ALA A 24 2.04 7.48 -18.46
CA ALA A 24 1.32 8.29 -19.44
C ALA A 24 1.66 7.89 -20.89
N LYS A 25 2.95 7.64 -21.16
CA LYS A 25 3.41 7.20 -22.49
C LYS A 25 2.84 5.84 -22.86
N THR A 26 2.86 4.88 -21.94
CA THR A 26 2.30 3.54 -22.17
C THR A 26 0.79 3.61 -22.43
N ALA A 27 0.06 4.44 -21.69
CA ALA A 27 -1.37 4.64 -21.94
C ALA A 27 -1.64 5.25 -23.32
N LEU A 28 -0.86 6.25 -23.73
CA LEU A 28 -0.99 6.90 -25.04
C LEU A 28 -0.71 5.92 -26.19
N TYR A 29 0.46 5.28 -26.17
CA TYR A 29 0.87 4.38 -27.25
C TYR A 29 0.02 3.11 -27.29
N GLY A 30 -0.39 2.58 -26.14
CA GLY A 30 -1.31 1.44 -26.09
C GLY A 30 -2.64 1.74 -26.79
N LYS A 31 -3.21 2.93 -26.58
CA LYS A 31 -4.44 3.35 -27.28
C LYS A 31 -4.22 3.50 -28.79
N GLN A 32 -3.06 4.02 -29.21
CA GLN A 32 -2.71 4.14 -30.63
C GLN A 32 -2.57 2.77 -31.30
N ILE A 33 -1.89 1.82 -30.65
CA ILE A 33 -1.74 0.45 -31.15
C ILE A 33 -3.11 -0.23 -31.28
N VAL A 34 -3.97 -0.13 -30.26
CA VAL A 34 -5.34 -0.67 -30.33
C VAL A 34 -6.14 -0.04 -31.47
N SER A 35 -6.01 1.28 -31.67
CA SER A 35 -6.72 1.99 -32.74
C SER A 35 -6.24 1.58 -34.13
N ALA A 36 -4.92 1.43 -34.30
CA ALA A 36 -4.32 0.97 -35.55
C ALA A 36 -4.72 -0.47 -35.87
N TYR A 37 -4.74 -1.34 -34.86
CA TYR A 37 -5.07 -2.76 -35.03
C TYR A 37 -6.56 -3.03 -35.26
N THR A 38 -7.44 -2.29 -34.59
CA THR A 38 -8.90 -2.53 -34.63
C THR A 38 -9.66 -1.56 -35.54
N HIS A 39 -8.97 -0.57 -36.11
CA HIS A 39 -9.54 0.56 -36.83
C HIS A 39 -10.59 1.36 -36.03
N ARG A 40 -10.56 1.25 -34.69
CA ARG A 40 -11.49 1.93 -33.77
C ARG A 40 -10.76 2.37 -32.52
N ALA A 41 -11.01 3.61 -32.09
CA ALA A 41 -10.50 4.07 -30.81
C ALA A 41 -11.11 3.25 -29.66
N PRO A 42 -10.35 2.93 -28.59
CA PRO A 42 -10.91 2.25 -27.44
C PRO A 42 -12.00 3.12 -26.81
N ARG A 43 -13.21 2.56 -26.69
CA ARG A 43 -14.36 3.25 -26.06
C ARG A 43 -14.08 3.59 -24.59
N TYR A 44 -13.30 2.73 -23.91
CA TYR A 44 -12.88 2.91 -22.53
C TYR A 44 -11.45 2.42 -22.31
N SER A 45 -10.80 2.99 -21.31
CA SER A 45 -9.46 2.63 -20.85
C SER A 45 -9.44 2.51 -19.33
N TYR A 46 -8.84 1.45 -18.81
CA TYR A 46 -8.79 1.17 -17.39
C TYR A 46 -7.35 0.92 -16.94
N PHE A 47 -7.04 1.33 -15.72
CA PHE A 47 -5.79 0.99 -15.06
C PHE A 47 -6.07 0.26 -13.75
N PHE A 48 -5.33 -0.81 -13.48
CA PHE A 48 -5.31 -1.51 -12.21
C PHE A 48 -3.85 -1.66 -11.82
N GLY A 49 -3.53 -1.35 -10.58
CA GLY A 49 -2.21 -1.62 -10.04
C GLY A 49 -2.25 -1.87 -8.54
N SER A 50 -1.35 -2.75 -8.10
CA SER A 50 -1.10 -3.07 -6.69
C SER A 50 0.31 -2.65 -6.29
N SER A 51 0.55 -2.31 -5.02
CA SER A 51 1.89 -1.94 -4.51
C SER A 51 2.41 -0.67 -5.21
N ASN A 52 3.59 -0.70 -5.83
CA ASN A 52 4.05 0.38 -6.71
C ASN A 52 3.06 0.65 -7.87
N GLY A 53 2.38 -0.39 -8.37
CA GLY A 53 1.30 -0.19 -9.33
C GLY A 53 0.11 0.57 -8.74
N GLY A 54 -0.16 0.43 -7.43
CA GLY A 54 -1.15 1.24 -6.73
C GLY A 54 -0.73 2.70 -6.62
N ARG A 55 0.58 2.96 -6.38
CA ARG A 55 1.16 4.31 -6.50
C ARG A 55 0.98 4.86 -7.92
N ASP A 56 1.25 4.07 -8.95
CA ASP A 56 1.06 4.48 -10.35
C ASP A 56 -0.41 4.76 -10.66
N ALA A 57 -1.34 4.00 -10.08
CA ALA A 57 -2.78 4.27 -10.17
C ALA A 57 -3.12 5.65 -9.57
N LEU A 58 -2.56 5.97 -8.40
CA LEU A 58 -2.70 7.30 -7.80
C LEU A 58 -2.06 8.40 -8.66
N MET A 59 -0.89 8.14 -9.24
CA MET A 59 -0.22 9.06 -10.16
C MET A 59 -1.05 9.32 -11.42
N ALA A 60 -1.69 8.29 -11.98
CA ALA A 60 -2.59 8.46 -13.12
C ALA A 60 -3.69 9.47 -12.82
N VAL A 61 -4.35 9.36 -11.65
CA VAL A 61 -5.46 10.26 -11.33
C VAL A 61 -5.00 11.68 -10.95
N GLN A 62 -3.84 11.82 -10.30
CA GLN A 62 -3.31 13.11 -9.86
C GLN A 62 -2.64 13.90 -10.99
N ARG A 63 -1.83 13.24 -11.82
CA ARG A 63 -0.99 13.89 -12.85
C ARG A 63 -1.54 13.75 -14.26
N TYR A 64 -2.23 12.66 -14.57
CA TYR A 64 -2.70 12.33 -15.93
C TYR A 64 -4.20 11.99 -15.96
N PRO A 65 -5.10 12.90 -15.53
CA PRO A 65 -6.52 12.62 -15.33
C PRO A 65 -7.28 12.17 -16.60
N ASN A 66 -6.64 12.30 -17.77
CA ASN A 66 -7.18 11.89 -19.08
C ASN A 66 -6.59 10.56 -19.59
N ALA A 67 -5.62 9.96 -18.89
CA ALA A 67 -4.97 8.73 -19.32
C ALA A 67 -5.92 7.53 -19.24
N PHE A 68 -6.81 7.48 -18.25
CA PHE A 68 -7.74 6.37 -18.03
C PHE A 68 -9.16 6.86 -17.69
N ASP A 69 -10.15 6.02 -17.98
CA ASP A 69 -11.57 6.22 -17.67
C ASP A 69 -12.00 5.51 -16.38
N GLY A 70 -11.12 4.70 -15.78
CA GLY A 70 -11.30 4.05 -14.49
C GLY A 70 -9.96 3.55 -13.96
N VAL A 71 -9.75 3.67 -12.66
CA VAL A 71 -8.47 3.38 -12.02
C VAL A 71 -8.72 2.59 -10.72
N ILE A 72 -8.01 1.50 -10.51
CA ILE A 72 -8.04 0.76 -9.24
C ILE A 72 -6.63 0.82 -8.66
N ALA A 73 -6.52 1.41 -7.48
CA ALA A 73 -5.28 1.51 -6.71
C ALA A 73 -5.38 0.56 -5.52
N ASP A 74 -4.78 -0.62 -5.66
CA ASP A 74 -4.65 -1.58 -4.56
C ASP A 74 -3.31 -1.34 -3.84
N ALA A 75 -3.30 -1.46 -2.51
CA ALA A 75 -2.07 -1.44 -1.72
C ALA A 75 -1.10 -0.28 -2.05
N PRO A 76 -1.55 0.97 -2.26
CA PRO A 76 -0.72 1.96 -2.92
C PRO A 76 0.46 2.40 -2.05
N SER A 77 1.67 2.25 -2.57
CA SER A 77 2.89 2.85 -2.00
C SER A 77 2.94 4.37 -2.27
N ALA A 78 1.92 5.10 -1.81
CA ALA A 78 1.65 6.49 -2.21
C ALA A 78 2.75 7.45 -1.77
N ASP A 79 3.18 7.35 -0.52
CA ASP A 79 4.25 8.17 0.06
C ASP A 79 5.58 7.42 0.01
N TRP A 80 6.17 7.33 -1.17
CA TRP A 80 7.31 6.46 -1.41
C TRP A 80 8.53 6.86 -0.60
N THR A 81 8.81 8.17 -0.49
CA THR A 81 9.96 8.68 0.27
C THR A 81 9.89 8.28 1.73
N ASP A 82 8.75 8.53 2.40
CA ASP A 82 8.62 8.32 3.83
C ASP A 82 8.47 6.82 4.15
N ASN A 83 7.85 6.06 3.25
CA ASN A 83 7.79 4.60 3.33
C ASN A 83 9.18 3.96 3.23
N ALA A 84 10.09 4.51 2.42
CA ALA A 84 11.47 4.00 2.34
C ALA A 84 12.21 4.14 3.68
N PHE A 85 11.91 5.17 4.49
CA PHE A 85 12.42 5.26 5.85
C PHE A 85 11.84 4.17 6.75
N SER A 86 10.58 3.78 6.58
CA SER A 86 9.99 2.66 7.33
C SER A 86 10.68 1.33 7.04
N TRP A 87 11.14 1.13 5.81
CA TRP A 87 11.89 -0.06 5.42
C TRP A 87 13.29 -0.08 6.05
N LEU A 88 14.03 1.04 6.03
CA LEU A 88 15.30 1.14 6.76
C LEU A 88 15.13 0.93 8.26
N TRP A 89 14.11 1.55 8.85
CA TRP A 89 13.81 1.39 10.27
C TRP A 89 13.57 -0.07 10.67
N SER A 90 12.91 -0.82 9.78
CA SER A 90 12.66 -2.26 10.01
C SER A 90 13.93 -3.08 9.79
N GLU A 91 14.77 -2.71 8.84
CA GLU A 91 16.09 -3.32 8.64
C GLU A 91 17.00 -3.12 9.86
N ASP A 92 17.05 -1.90 10.41
CA ASP A 92 17.81 -1.58 11.62
C ASP A 92 17.30 -2.40 12.83
N ALA A 93 15.99 -2.48 13.01
CA ALA A 93 15.37 -3.24 14.10
C ALA A 93 15.65 -4.75 14.01
N GLU A 94 15.56 -5.31 12.81
CA GLU A 94 15.66 -6.75 12.56
C GLU A 94 17.11 -7.24 12.48
N PHE A 95 18.00 -6.45 11.87
CA PHE A 95 19.35 -6.89 11.48
C PHE A 95 20.48 -6.05 12.10
N GLY A 96 20.17 -4.96 12.81
CA GLY A 96 21.17 -4.16 13.52
C GLY A 96 21.81 -4.88 14.71
N ASN A 97 21.15 -5.92 15.24
CA ASN A 97 21.66 -6.79 16.29
C ASN A 97 21.26 -8.25 16.03
N PRO A 98 22.21 -9.19 15.92
CA PRO A 98 21.89 -10.62 15.71
C PRO A 98 20.94 -11.23 16.76
N ALA A 99 20.95 -10.72 18.00
CA ALA A 99 20.04 -11.18 19.05
C ALA A 99 18.58 -10.68 18.86
N ALA A 100 18.39 -9.63 18.07
CA ALA A 100 17.10 -9.01 17.80
C ALA A 100 16.38 -9.63 16.59
N THR A 101 17.10 -10.36 15.73
CA THR A 101 16.56 -11.00 14.53
C THR A 101 15.46 -12.00 14.86
N ILE A 102 14.31 -11.84 14.22
CA ILE A 102 13.11 -12.65 14.31
C ILE A 102 13.10 -13.63 13.13
N ALA A 103 13.42 -14.90 13.41
CA ALA A 103 13.32 -15.94 12.40
C ALA A 103 11.88 -16.08 11.86
N ALA A 104 11.73 -16.33 10.55
CA ALA A 104 10.43 -16.53 9.92
C ALA A 104 9.57 -17.64 10.58
N ALA A 105 10.22 -18.62 11.24
CA ALA A 105 9.55 -19.68 11.99
C ALA A 105 8.73 -19.17 13.20
N LYS A 106 9.02 -17.97 13.71
CA LYS A 106 8.31 -17.32 14.83
C LYS A 106 7.08 -16.50 14.39
N LEU A 107 6.94 -16.20 13.10
CA LEU A 107 5.82 -15.41 12.57
C LEU A 107 4.43 -16.00 12.90
N PRO A 108 4.21 -17.34 12.87
CA PRO A 108 2.95 -17.91 13.32
C PRO A 108 2.59 -17.60 14.78
N ALA A 109 3.57 -17.60 15.69
CA ALA A 109 3.35 -17.27 17.10
C ALA A 109 2.98 -15.78 17.26
N ILE A 110 3.67 -14.89 16.54
CA ILE A 110 3.36 -13.46 16.52
C ILE A 110 1.94 -13.21 16.01
N GLN A 111 1.58 -13.81 14.87
CA GLN A 111 0.24 -13.65 14.29
C GLN A 111 -0.85 -14.16 15.24
N ALA A 112 -0.64 -15.33 15.85
CA ALA A 112 -1.59 -15.92 16.78
C ALA A 112 -1.81 -15.03 18.02
N ALA A 113 -0.73 -14.51 18.60
CA ALA A 113 -0.81 -13.60 19.75
C ALA A 113 -1.52 -12.29 19.41
N ALA A 114 -1.25 -11.73 18.23
CA ALA A 114 -1.91 -10.52 17.75
C ALA A 114 -3.41 -10.73 17.52
N LEU A 115 -3.80 -11.83 16.88
CA LEU A 115 -5.22 -12.16 16.67
C LEU A 115 -5.94 -12.42 18.00
N ALA A 116 -5.29 -13.10 18.97
CA ALA A 116 -5.87 -13.35 20.29
C ALA A 116 -6.22 -12.06 21.04
N GLN A 117 -5.43 -10.99 20.85
CA GLN A 117 -5.72 -9.69 21.47
C GLN A 117 -6.70 -8.83 20.67
N CYS A 118 -6.89 -9.09 19.36
CA CYS A 118 -7.49 -8.10 18.46
C CYS A 118 -8.66 -8.56 17.58
N ASP A 119 -8.80 -9.85 17.29
CA ASP A 119 -9.89 -10.39 16.44
C ASP A 119 -11.27 -10.00 17.00
N ALA A 120 -11.52 -10.33 18.27
CA ALA A 120 -12.80 -10.05 18.94
C ALA A 120 -13.17 -8.55 19.04
N LYS A 121 -12.24 -7.62 18.79
CA LYS A 121 -12.48 -6.17 18.99
C LYS A 121 -13.40 -5.56 17.94
N ASP A 122 -13.66 -6.25 16.83
CA ASP A 122 -14.62 -5.82 15.80
C ASP A 122 -16.01 -6.47 15.92
N SER A 123 -16.30 -7.10 17.07
CA SER A 123 -17.54 -7.84 17.37
C SER A 123 -17.70 -9.18 16.65
N THR A 124 -16.67 -9.68 15.96
CA THR A 124 -16.62 -11.02 15.37
C THR A 124 -15.34 -11.75 15.80
N VAL A 125 -15.38 -13.09 15.84
CA VAL A 125 -14.19 -13.93 16.04
C VAL A 125 -14.10 -14.86 14.84
N ASP A 126 -13.37 -14.46 13.82
CA ASP A 126 -13.22 -15.22 12.57
C ASP A 126 -11.78 -15.27 12.06
N GLY A 127 -10.81 -14.86 12.89
CA GLY A 127 -9.39 -14.79 12.57
C GLY A 127 -9.04 -13.60 11.67
N VAL A 128 -9.87 -12.55 11.66
CA VAL A 128 -9.70 -11.37 10.81
C VAL A 128 -9.94 -10.11 11.62
N VAL A 129 -8.94 -9.23 11.66
CA VAL A 129 -9.10 -7.90 12.25
C VAL A 129 -9.71 -6.95 11.20
N ASN A 130 -11.02 -6.70 11.29
CA ASN A 130 -11.76 -5.86 10.34
C ASN A 130 -11.50 -4.35 10.53
N ASP A 131 -11.18 -3.92 11.75
CA ASP A 131 -10.74 -2.54 12.03
C ASP A 131 -9.45 -2.52 12.86
N PRO A 132 -8.27 -2.53 12.19
CA PRO A 132 -6.96 -2.50 12.83
C PRO A 132 -6.72 -1.33 13.78
N ARG A 133 -7.50 -0.24 13.68
CA ARG A 133 -7.36 0.93 14.56
C ARG A 133 -7.83 0.65 15.99
N LEU A 134 -8.71 -0.34 16.16
CA LEU A 134 -9.20 -0.76 17.47
C LEU A 134 -8.21 -1.68 18.19
N CYS A 135 -7.26 -2.24 17.46
CA CYS A 135 -6.24 -3.11 18.02
C CYS A 135 -5.11 -2.31 18.68
N ARG A 136 -4.73 -2.77 19.87
CA ARG A 136 -3.49 -2.43 20.56
C ARG A 136 -2.87 -3.76 20.95
N PHE A 137 -1.98 -4.27 20.11
CA PHE A 137 -1.26 -5.52 20.37
C PHE A 137 -0.06 -5.22 21.25
N ASP A 138 0.04 -5.90 22.38
CA ASP A 138 1.21 -5.91 23.25
C ASP A 138 2.07 -7.15 22.95
N PRO A 139 3.27 -7.00 22.36
CA PRO A 139 4.14 -8.13 22.02
C PRO A 139 4.79 -8.80 23.25
N SER A 140 4.76 -8.15 24.43
CA SER A 140 5.39 -8.70 25.65
C SER A 140 4.79 -10.03 26.10
N VAL A 141 3.56 -10.34 25.66
CA VAL A 141 2.91 -11.64 25.89
C VAL A 141 3.67 -12.82 25.27
N LEU A 142 4.59 -12.55 24.34
CA LEU A 142 5.43 -13.56 23.69
C LEU A 142 6.76 -13.77 24.40
N LEU A 143 7.07 -13.08 25.51
CA LEU A 143 8.36 -13.18 26.17
C LEU A 143 8.65 -14.63 26.61
N CYS A 144 9.80 -15.16 26.19
CA CYS A 144 10.22 -16.51 26.56
C CYS A 144 10.36 -16.64 28.09
N SER A 145 9.65 -17.60 28.69
CA SER A 145 9.77 -17.93 30.11
C SER A 145 10.90 -18.94 30.42
N ALA A 146 11.49 -19.51 29.38
CA ALA A 146 12.54 -20.53 29.44
C ALA A 146 13.44 -20.41 28.20
N ALA A 147 14.10 -21.51 27.81
CA ALA A 147 14.86 -21.56 26.57
C ALA A 147 14.00 -21.13 25.36
N GLU A 148 14.63 -20.40 24.44
CA GLU A 148 13.98 -19.88 23.25
C GLU A 148 13.45 -21.00 22.35
N THR A 149 12.24 -20.81 21.82
CA THR A 149 11.62 -21.68 20.82
C THR A 149 10.93 -20.83 19.75
N ASP A 150 10.37 -21.47 18.72
CA ASP A 150 9.56 -20.79 17.70
C ASP A 150 8.22 -20.25 18.23
N SER A 151 7.87 -20.56 19.48
CA SER A 151 6.61 -20.13 20.12
C SER A 151 6.72 -18.88 20.99
N CYS A 152 7.93 -18.34 21.18
CA CYS A 152 8.18 -17.18 22.03
C CYS A 152 9.29 -16.30 21.42
N LEU A 153 9.45 -15.09 21.97
CA LEU A 153 10.45 -14.10 21.59
C LEU A 153 11.36 -13.76 22.77
N THR A 154 12.65 -13.54 22.49
CA THR A 154 13.58 -12.96 23.47
C THR A 154 13.24 -11.49 23.73
N ALA A 155 13.87 -10.89 24.75
CA ALA A 155 13.66 -9.47 25.05
C ALA A 155 14.09 -8.57 23.87
N GLU A 156 15.20 -8.91 23.23
CA GLU A 156 15.75 -8.22 22.06
C GLU A 156 14.81 -8.35 20.85
N GLN A 157 14.26 -9.55 20.60
CA GLN A 157 13.27 -9.78 19.55
C GLN A 157 11.96 -9.02 19.80
N ILE A 158 11.53 -8.89 21.07
CA ILE A 158 10.36 -8.08 21.42
C ILE A 158 10.61 -6.61 21.14
N MET A 159 11.79 -6.08 21.49
CA MET A 159 12.16 -4.70 21.19
C MET A 159 12.20 -4.43 19.68
N ALA A 160 12.72 -5.37 18.88
CA ALA A 160 12.69 -5.28 17.43
C ALA A 160 11.25 -5.27 16.88
N LEU A 161 10.43 -6.21 17.34
CA LEU A 161 9.03 -6.30 16.92
C LEU A 161 8.27 -5.01 17.26
N ASP A 162 8.40 -4.51 18.48
CA ASP A 162 7.74 -3.27 18.91
C ASP A 162 8.18 -2.06 18.05
N SER A 163 9.48 -1.97 17.73
CA SER A 163 10.03 -0.96 16.85
C SER A 163 9.43 -1.02 15.44
N ILE A 164 9.34 -2.21 14.85
CA ILE A 164 8.75 -2.45 13.51
C ILE A 164 7.26 -2.09 13.49
N LEU A 165 6.52 -2.46 14.53
CA LEU A 165 5.08 -2.20 14.64
C LEU A 165 4.77 -0.71 14.91
N SER A 166 5.68 0.00 15.57
CA SER A 166 5.54 1.44 15.86
C SER A 166 5.91 2.32 14.66
N GLY A 167 6.93 1.92 13.90
CA GLY A 167 7.44 2.65 12.74
C GLY A 167 8.32 3.85 13.10
N PRO A 168 8.94 4.48 12.09
CA PRO A 168 9.94 5.51 12.30
C PRO A 168 9.36 6.84 12.81
N VAL A 169 10.08 7.43 13.76
CA VAL A 169 9.82 8.78 14.28
C VAL A 169 11.06 9.65 14.14
N ASN A 170 10.86 10.95 13.99
CA ASN A 170 11.95 11.92 14.06
C ASN A 170 12.48 11.95 15.50
N PRO A 171 13.78 11.67 15.73
CA PRO A 171 14.33 11.53 17.08
C PRO A 171 14.35 12.84 17.88
N ARG A 172 14.33 13.99 17.21
CA ARG A 172 14.34 15.32 17.85
C ARG A 172 12.94 15.82 18.16
N THR A 173 11.98 15.59 17.27
CA THR A 173 10.61 16.16 17.39
C THR A 173 9.57 15.15 17.88
N GLY A 174 9.88 13.85 17.85
CA GLY A 174 8.92 12.78 18.12
C GLY A 174 7.83 12.63 17.04
N GLN A 175 7.90 13.40 15.96
CA GLN A 175 6.92 13.32 14.89
C GLN A 175 7.08 12.01 14.11
N ARG A 176 5.97 11.29 13.92
CA ARG A 176 5.93 10.09 13.07
C ARG A 176 6.27 10.44 11.62
N ILE A 177 7.22 9.70 11.04
CA ILE A 177 7.61 9.78 9.64
C ILE A 177 6.69 8.89 8.81
N TYR A 178 6.51 7.63 9.22
CA TYR A 178 5.63 6.68 8.53
C TYR A 178 4.99 5.73 9.56
N PRO A 179 3.75 5.22 9.32
CA PRO A 179 3.15 4.22 10.21
C PRO A 179 3.93 2.89 10.20
N GLY A 180 4.07 2.27 11.37
CA GLY A 180 4.61 0.92 11.48
C GLY A 180 3.68 -0.16 10.91
N PHE A 181 4.16 -1.40 10.92
CA PHE A 181 3.45 -2.54 10.33
C PHE A 181 2.35 -3.09 11.24
N GLU A 182 1.35 -3.73 10.63
CA GLU A 182 0.31 -4.43 11.38
C GLU A 182 0.68 -5.90 11.65
N PRO A 183 0.36 -6.43 12.84
CA PRO A 183 0.81 -7.76 13.27
C PRO A 183 -0.11 -8.93 12.87
N PHE A 184 -1.24 -8.69 12.18
CA PHE A 184 -2.32 -9.69 12.03
C PHE A 184 -2.17 -10.67 10.87
N ALA A 185 -1.28 -10.39 9.92
CA ALA A 185 -1.10 -11.19 8.71
C ALA A 185 0.36 -11.59 8.47
N VAL A 186 1.20 -11.48 9.51
CA VAL A 186 2.66 -11.64 9.40
C VAL A 186 3.08 -13.05 8.98
N ALA A 187 2.29 -14.08 9.30
CA ALA A 187 2.56 -15.47 8.92
C ALA A 187 2.03 -15.84 7.53
N THR A 188 1.49 -14.87 6.78
CA THR A 188 1.07 -15.11 5.39
C THR A 188 2.29 -15.46 4.55
N PRO A 189 2.30 -16.58 3.81
CA PRO A 189 3.45 -16.95 2.98
C PRO A 189 3.81 -15.86 1.98
N THR A 190 5.11 -15.63 1.79
CA THR A 190 5.68 -14.59 0.92
C THR A 190 5.41 -13.15 1.36
N PHE A 191 5.05 -12.95 2.64
CA PHE A 191 4.80 -11.66 3.26
C PHE A 191 6.00 -11.24 4.13
N TRP A 192 5.91 -11.30 5.46
CA TRP A 192 7.03 -10.91 6.31
C TRP A 192 8.26 -11.78 6.09
N ASP A 193 8.07 -13.09 5.87
CA ASP A 193 9.14 -14.05 5.54
C ASP A 193 9.90 -13.67 4.26
N ARG A 194 9.34 -12.84 3.38
CA ARG A 194 10.02 -12.36 2.18
C ARG A 194 10.48 -10.92 2.30
N TRP A 195 9.67 -10.07 2.94
CA TRP A 195 9.82 -8.61 2.87
C TRP A 195 10.47 -8.01 4.10
N VAL A 196 10.19 -8.54 5.30
CA VAL A 196 10.64 -7.99 6.59
C VAL A 196 11.77 -8.85 7.16
N THR A 197 11.47 -10.04 7.69
CA THR A 197 12.45 -10.94 8.32
C THR A 197 13.37 -11.62 7.31
N GLY A 198 12.92 -11.73 6.05
CA GLY A 198 13.63 -12.43 5.01
C GLY A 198 13.62 -13.96 5.14
N ASN A 199 14.14 -14.62 4.11
CA ASN A 199 14.23 -16.07 4.00
C ASN A 199 15.47 -16.48 3.20
N ALA A 200 15.66 -17.78 2.98
CA ALA A 200 16.82 -18.29 2.24
C ALA A 200 16.99 -17.72 0.81
N THR A 201 15.89 -17.33 0.15
CA THR A 201 15.93 -16.74 -1.20
C THR A 201 16.12 -15.23 -1.20
N VAL A 202 15.74 -14.56 -0.11
CA VAL A 202 15.90 -13.11 0.08
C VAL A 202 16.43 -12.87 1.50
N PRO A 203 17.73 -13.12 1.74
CA PRO A 203 18.35 -12.84 3.03
C PRO A 203 18.25 -11.35 3.35
N GLY A 204 17.95 -11.01 4.60
CA GLY A 204 17.78 -9.61 5.03
C GLY A 204 16.45 -8.96 4.59
N GLY A 205 15.58 -9.69 3.89
CA GLY A 205 14.26 -9.20 3.49
C GLY A 205 14.28 -8.25 2.27
N GLY A 206 13.17 -8.26 1.53
CA GLY A 206 13.02 -7.45 0.32
C GLY A 206 12.92 -5.94 0.59
N HIS A 207 12.44 -5.53 1.77
CA HIS A 207 12.35 -4.10 2.13
C HIS A 207 13.73 -3.48 2.33
N ALA A 208 14.65 -4.18 3.00
CA ALA A 208 16.04 -3.75 3.12
C ALA A 208 16.66 -3.50 1.72
N LEU A 209 16.53 -4.46 0.80
CA LEU A 209 17.03 -4.29 -0.57
C LEU A 209 16.44 -3.05 -1.26
N LEU A 210 15.12 -2.86 -1.19
CA LEU A 210 14.47 -1.71 -1.82
C LEU A 210 14.93 -0.38 -1.21
N ALA A 211 15.05 -0.30 0.10
CA ALA A 211 15.44 0.89 0.82
C ALA A 211 16.89 1.28 0.53
N ASN A 212 17.82 0.33 0.67
CA ASN A 212 19.24 0.55 0.35
C ASN A 212 19.42 1.02 -1.10
N HIS A 213 18.77 0.36 -2.07
CA HIS A 213 18.83 0.80 -3.47
C HIS A 213 18.20 2.19 -3.69
N PHE A 214 17.11 2.51 -3.00
CA PHE A 214 16.46 3.82 -3.10
C PHE A 214 17.39 4.93 -2.60
N PHE A 215 17.91 4.82 -1.37
CA PHE A 215 18.77 5.84 -0.78
C PHE A 215 20.11 5.96 -1.51
N ALA A 216 20.74 4.83 -1.83
CA ALA A 216 22.00 4.81 -2.55
C ALA A 216 21.92 5.52 -3.90
N ASN A 217 20.87 5.23 -4.68
CA ASN A 217 20.81 5.67 -6.07
C ASN A 217 20.08 7.01 -6.21
N MET A 218 18.93 7.18 -5.56
CA MET A 218 18.04 8.32 -5.77
C MET A 218 18.28 9.48 -4.81
N VAL A 219 18.95 9.25 -3.66
CA VAL A 219 19.15 10.27 -2.62
C VAL A 219 20.62 10.67 -2.49
N PHE A 220 21.50 9.73 -2.13
CA PHE A 220 22.89 10.02 -1.73
C PHE A 220 23.93 9.84 -2.84
N ASN A 221 23.58 9.15 -3.93
CA ASN A 221 24.49 8.87 -5.04
C ASN A 221 25.78 8.11 -4.66
N THR A 222 25.69 7.17 -3.74
CA THR A 222 26.87 6.49 -3.19
C THR A 222 27.20 5.16 -3.88
N ASP A 223 26.45 4.77 -4.94
CA ASP A 223 26.33 3.37 -5.40
C ASP A 223 25.73 2.46 -4.31
N SER A 224 24.97 1.42 -4.72
CA SER A 224 24.32 0.52 -3.76
C SER A 224 25.29 -0.39 -3.02
N ALA A 225 26.45 -0.69 -3.60
CA ALA A 225 27.46 -1.55 -2.97
C ALA A 225 28.22 -0.84 -1.82
N SER A 226 28.29 0.49 -1.85
CA SER A 226 28.99 1.32 -0.86
C SER A 226 28.05 2.16 0.00
N PHE A 227 26.73 2.00 -0.17
CA PHE A 227 25.76 2.65 0.69
C PHE A 227 25.72 1.97 2.06
N ASP A 228 25.71 2.80 3.09
CA ASP A 228 25.69 2.39 4.49
C ASP A 228 24.43 3.00 5.11
N HIS A 229 23.39 2.16 5.26
CA HIS A 229 22.09 2.62 5.76
C HIS A 229 22.15 3.15 7.19
N THR A 230 23.11 2.68 8.00
CA THR A 230 23.27 3.08 9.40
C THR A 230 23.62 4.56 9.55
N LYS A 231 24.06 5.22 8.46
CA LYS A 231 24.35 6.65 8.41
C LYS A 231 23.15 7.52 8.09
N VAL A 232 22.00 6.93 7.75
CA VAL A 232 20.78 7.70 7.46
C VAL A 232 20.24 8.33 8.73
N ASN A 233 20.06 9.65 8.69
CA ASN A 233 19.57 10.44 9.80
C ASN A 233 18.06 10.69 9.67
N PHE A 234 17.27 10.01 10.50
CA PHE A 234 15.80 10.16 10.56
C PHE A 234 15.31 11.56 10.98
N ASP A 235 16.19 12.49 11.36
CA ASP A 235 15.84 13.91 11.53
C ASP A 235 16.00 14.68 10.21
N GLY A 236 17.24 14.91 9.78
CA GLY A 236 17.56 15.77 8.65
C GLY A 236 17.29 15.16 7.27
N ASP A 237 17.48 13.84 7.13
CA ASP A 237 17.50 13.21 5.81
C ASP A 237 16.11 13.03 5.23
N VAL A 238 15.06 13.07 6.05
CA VAL A 238 13.67 13.09 5.56
C VAL A 238 13.43 14.33 4.71
N ALA A 239 13.88 15.50 5.16
CA ALA A 239 13.77 16.74 4.41
C ALA A 239 14.71 16.77 3.20
N LEU A 240 15.93 16.24 3.35
CA LEU A 240 16.90 16.07 2.26
C LEU A 240 16.29 15.23 1.13
N THR A 241 15.85 14.00 1.45
CA THR A 241 15.24 13.05 0.52
C THR A 241 14.08 13.67 -0.24
N ASN A 242 13.18 14.35 0.49
CA ASN A 242 12.03 14.99 -0.12
C ASN A 242 12.43 16.10 -1.11
N ARG A 243 13.54 16.82 -0.86
CA ARG A 243 14.02 17.97 -1.64
C ARG A 243 15.12 17.65 -2.65
N THR A 244 15.62 16.42 -2.68
CA THR A 244 16.64 15.99 -3.65
C THR A 244 16.21 16.36 -5.08
N SER A 245 17.08 17.06 -5.80
CA SER A 245 16.75 17.63 -7.12
C SER A 245 16.86 16.59 -8.22
N ILE A 246 15.74 16.31 -8.89
CA ILE A 246 15.63 15.45 -10.07
C ILE A 246 15.22 16.32 -11.26
N ALA A 247 16.18 16.69 -12.10
CA ALA A 247 15.98 17.59 -13.24
C ALA A 247 15.22 18.89 -12.88
N GLY A 248 15.58 19.51 -11.75
CA GLY A 248 14.97 20.77 -11.28
C GLY A 248 13.65 20.61 -10.53
N GLN A 249 13.20 19.38 -10.26
CA GLN A 249 12.04 19.10 -9.41
C GLN A 249 12.47 18.37 -8.14
N TRP A 250 11.76 18.58 -7.04
CA TRP A 250 11.94 17.78 -5.84
C TRP A 250 11.57 16.32 -6.09
N LEU A 251 12.38 15.38 -5.58
CA LEU A 251 12.18 13.94 -5.72
C LEU A 251 10.77 13.54 -5.27
N SER A 252 10.32 14.04 -4.11
CA SER A 252 8.96 13.85 -3.59
C SER A 252 7.87 14.20 -4.60
N HIS A 253 8.03 15.30 -5.33
CA HIS A 253 7.07 15.66 -6.38
C HIS A 253 7.10 14.63 -7.51
N VAL A 254 8.27 14.15 -7.91
CA VAL A 254 8.40 13.20 -9.02
C VAL A 254 7.80 11.83 -8.67
N ILE A 255 7.98 11.35 -7.44
CA ILE A 255 7.71 9.95 -7.10
C ILE A 255 6.55 9.73 -6.12
N ASN A 256 6.19 10.70 -5.27
CA ASN A 256 5.09 10.54 -4.31
C ASN A 256 3.74 10.86 -4.95
N ALA A 257 2.75 10.02 -4.68
CA ALA A 257 1.38 10.16 -5.12
C ALA A 257 0.47 10.55 -3.94
N THR A 258 0.89 11.52 -3.15
CA THR A 258 0.24 11.92 -1.89
C THR A 258 -0.71 13.09 -2.01
N SER A 259 -0.86 13.69 -3.20
CA SER A 259 -1.73 14.85 -3.38
C SER A 259 -3.20 14.48 -3.16
N PRO A 260 -3.91 15.15 -2.24
CA PRO A 260 -5.34 14.98 -2.08
C PRO A 260 -6.15 15.79 -3.12
N ASP A 261 -5.51 16.67 -3.90
CA ASP A 261 -6.21 17.47 -4.88
C ASP A 261 -6.53 16.68 -6.15
N LEU A 262 -7.79 16.26 -6.26
CA LEU A 262 -8.37 15.62 -7.44
C LEU A 262 -9.28 16.56 -8.23
N SER A 263 -9.13 17.88 -8.08
CA SER A 263 -9.95 18.90 -8.76
C SER A 263 -10.01 18.71 -10.28
N ARG A 264 -8.87 18.44 -10.92
CA ARG A 264 -8.78 18.20 -12.37
C ARG A 264 -9.56 16.95 -12.80
N LEU A 265 -9.55 15.91 -11.97
CA LEU A 265 -10.35 14.70 -12.16
C LEU A 265 -11.85 15.01 -12.06
N ARG A 266 -12.23 15.87 -11.11
CA ARG A 266 -13.62 16.30 -10.90
C ARG A 266 -14.13 17.15 -12.06
N GLN A 267 -13.35 18.12 -12.53
CA GLN A 267 -13.73 19.01 -13.64
C GLN A 267 -14.03 18.24 -14.94
N ARG A 268 -13.35 17.11 -15.17
CA ARG A 268 -13.65 16.21 -16.29
C ARG A 268 -15.07 15.63 -16.21
N ARG A 269 -15.61 15.41 -15.01
CA ARG A 269 -16.98 14.92 -14.80
C ARG A 269 -18.06 15.94 -15.19
N SER A 270 -17.73 17.23 -15.22
CA SER A 270 -18.70 18.32 -15.32
C SER A 270 -18.89 18.90 -16.73
N ARG A 271 -18.29 18.32 -17.78
CA ARG A 271 -18.42 18.83 -19.16
C ARG A 271 -19.67 18.28 -19.88
N PRO A 272 -20.61 19.14 -20.35
CA PRO A 272 -21.76 18.71 -21.15
C PRO A 272 -21.30 18.13 -22.49
N GLY A 273 -21.83 16.97 -22.89
CA GLY A 273 -21.41 16.22 -24.10
C GLY A 273 -20.48 15.04 -23.80
N CYS A 274 -19.90 14.97 -22.59
CA CYS A 274 -19.29 13.76 -22.03
C CYS A 274 -20.22 13.18 -20.95
N ALA A 275 -21.21 12.38 -21.32
CA ALA A 275 -22.14 11.76 -20.37
C ALA A 275 -21.41 10.98 -19.24
N ALA A 276 -21.25 11.59 -18.05
CA ALA A 276 -20.79 10.93 -16.84
C ALA A 276 -19.48 10.08 -16.97
N TYR A 277 -18.40 10.66 -17.50
CA TYR A 277 -17.11 9.95 -17.62
C TYR A 277 -16.14 10.32 -16.50
N ALA A 278 -16.46 9.79 -15.32
CA ALA A 278 -15.56 9.76 -14.18
C ALA A 278 -14.66 8.53 -14.18
N PRO A 279 -13.37 8.64 -13.84
CA PRO A 279 -12.66 7.49 -13.30
C PRO A 279 -13.31 7.10 -11.97
N ALA A 280 -13.83 5.87 -11.94
CA ALA A 280 -14.06 5.17 -10.70
C ALA A 280 -12.68 4.88 -10.09
N MET A 281 -12.46 5.33 -8.86
CA MET A 281 -11.24 5.07 -8.09
C MET A 281 -11.60 4.15 -6.92
N GLN A 282 -10.89 3.03 -6.77
CA GLN A 282 -11.03 2.13 -5.63
C GLN A 282 -9.69 2.04 -4.90
N LEU A 283 -9.76 2.00 -3.57
CA LEU A 283 -8.63 1.93 -2.63
C LEU A 283 -8.77 0.71 -1.71
N SER A 284 -7.65 0.04 -1.43
CA SER A 284 -7.53 -0.99 -0.40
C SER A 284 -6.24 -0.77 0.42
N ALA A 285 -6.29 -1.15 1.70
CA ALA A 285 -5.25 -1.10 2.75
C ALA A 285 -5.05 0.22 3.53
N ILE A 286 -4.32 0.13 4.65
CA ILE A 286 -4.23 1.12 5.73
C ILE A 286 -3.36 2.33 5.38
N GLY A 287 -2.28 2.16 4.61
CA GLY A 287 -1.56 3.32 4.03
C GLY A 287 -2.47 4.19 3.14
N ALA A 288 -3.51 3.59 2.54
CA ALA A 288 -4.54 4.33 1.79
C ALA A 288 -5.57 5.02 2.71
N VAL A 289 -5.67 4.63 3.99
CA VAL A 289 -6.56 5.27 4.97
C VAL A 289 -6.02 6.65 5.33
N ASP A 290 -4.74 6.79 5.72
CA ASP A 290 -4.14 8.11 6.02
C ASP A 290 -4.19 9.04 4.79
N TRP A 291 -3.92 8.50 3.59
CA TRP A 291 -4.08 9.23 2.33
C TRP A 291 -5.53 9.69 2.09
N ALA A 292 -6.51 8.80 2.30
CA ALA A 292 -7.93 9.12 2.10
C ALA A 292 -8.45 10.17 3.10
N TRP A 293 -7.89 10.25 4.30
CA TRP A 293 -8.24 11.26 5.31
C TRP A 293 -7.74 12.67 4.96
N ARG A 294 -6.70 12.81 4.14
CA ARG A 294 -6.18 14.12 3.69
C ARG A 294 -7.03 14.79 2.61
N LEU A 295 -8.09 14.14 2.11
CA LEU A 295 -9.05 14.73 1.18
C LEU A 295 -9.85 15.86 1.85
N GLN A 296 -9.85 17.07 1.27
CA GLN A 296 -10.50 18.25 1.86
C GLN A 296 -12.03 18.09 2.08
N PRO A 297 -12.62 18.73 3.11
CA PRO A 297 -14.07 18.80 3.27
C PRO A 297 -14.68 19.54 2.08
N GLY A 298 -15.58 18.89 1.34
CA GLY A 298 -16.12 19.37 0.06
C GLY A 298 -15.59 18.61 -1.17
N ALA A 299 -14.59 17.76 -1.01
CA ALA A 299 -14.18 16.75 -1.98
C ALA A 299 -15.09 15.50 -1.94
N GLU A 300 -16.39 15.67 -1.68
CA GLU A 300 -17.40 14.61 -1.79
C GLU A 300 -17.57 14.17 -3.26
N LEU A 301 -16.60 13.42 -3.78
CA LEU A 301 -16.98 12.12 -4.33
C LEU A 301 -17.89 11.51 -3.28
N ARG A 302 -19.14 11.13 -3.60
CA ARG A 302 -20.01 10.40 -2.67
C ARG A 302 -19.27 9.17 -2.12
N LEU A 303 -18.45 9.36 -1.08
CA LEU A 303 -17.72 8.36 -0.31
C LEU A 303 -18.73 7.53 0.48
N SER A 304 -19.97 8.02 0.62
CA SER A 304 -21.15 7.24 1.03
C SER A 304 -21.43 6.00 0.17
N ARG A 305 -20.71 5.79 -0.94
CA ARG A 305 -20.74 4.54 -1.73
C ARG A 305 -19.35 3.90 -1.93
N PHE A 306 -18.29 4.44 -1.33
CA PHE A 306 -16.93 3.88 -1.36
C PHE A 306 -16.49 3.61 0.09
N ALA A 307 -16.97 2.50 0.65
CA ALA A 307 -16.32 1.91 1.81
C ALA A 307 -15.00 1.27 1.37
N PRO A 308 -13.92 1.31 2.17
CA PRO A 308 -12.82 0.36 2.01
C PRO A 308 -13.41 -1.05 1.93
N TRP A 309 -13.02 -1.80 0.91
CA TRP A 309 -13.46 -3.20 0.79
C TRP A 309 -12.73 -4.03 1.85
N CYS A 310 -13.41 -4.34 2.95
CA CYS A 310 -13.14 -5.54 3.74
C CYS A 310 -14.15 -6.59 3.26
N VAL A 311 -13.69 -7.68 2.63
CA VAL A 311 -14.55 -8.79 2.20
C VAL A 311 -14.54 -9.81 3.33
N PRO A 312 -15.66 -10.07 4.03
CA PRO A 312 -15.70 -11.12 5.04
C PRO A 312 -15.84 -12.49 4.36
N ARG A 313 -15.09 -13.49 4.85
CA ARG A 313 -15.17 -14.93 4.50
C ARG A 313 -14.59 -15.40 3.16
N GLN A 314 -13.40 -14.96 2.79
CA GLN A 314 -12.51 -15.85 2.04
C GLN A 314 -11.65 -16.62 3.05
N ARG A 315 -11.60 -17.95 2.99
CA ARG A 315 -10.45 -18.66 3.56
C ARG A 315 -9.27 -18.23 2.68
N GLY A 316 -8.48 -17.29 3.18
CA GLY A 316 -7.64 -16.42 2.35
C GLY A 316 -8.31 -15.08 2.04
N CYS A 317 -8.76 -14.34 3.05
CA CYS A 317 -8.90 -12.90 2.90
C CYS A 317 -7.50 -12.33 2.73
N TRP A 318 -7.15 -11.98 1.50
CA TRP A 318 -6.03 -11.08 1.25
C TRP A 318 -6.45 -9.66 1.65
N ILE A 319 -6.70 -9.46 2.94
CA ILE A 319 -6.24 -8.24 3.59
C ILE A 319 -4.77 -8.55 3.88
N ALA A 320 -3.95 -8.48 2.83
CA ALA A 320 -2.57 -8.16 3.11
C ALA A 320 -2.64 -6.79 3.80
N ALA A 321 -2.15 -6.73 5.02
CA ALA A 321 -1.94 -5.50 5.74
C ALA A 321 -0.89 -4.70 4.98
N LEU A 322 -1.32 -4.01 3.93
CA LEU A 322 -0.38 -3.43 2.97
C LEU A 322 0.06 -2.07 3.49
N ASN A 323 1.04 -2.11 4.38
CA ASN A 323 2.25 -1.34 4.15
C ASN A 323 2.99 -1.95 2.95
N SER A 324 2.44 -1.66 1.76
CA SER A 324 3.14 -1.64 0.47
C SER A 324 4.12 -2.78 0.16
N SER A 325 3.65 -3.92 -0.34
CA SER A 325 4.41 -4.69 -1.37
C SER A 325 3.72 -5.94 -1.90
N ALA A 326 2.86 -6.63 -1.14
CA ALA A 326 2.34 -7.93 -1.54
C ALA A 326 0.96 -7.87 -2.23
N GLY A 327 0.95 -7.75 -3.55
CA GLY A 327 -0.29 -7.77 -4.33
C GLY A 327 -0.97 -9.14 -4.33
N SER A 328 -2.31 -9.16 -4.29
CA SER A 328 -3.11 -10.37 -4.54
C SER A 328 -3.70 -10.31 -5.95
N SER A 329 -3.34 -11.28 -6.81
CA SER A 329 -3.81 -11.34 -8.21
C SER A 329 -5.17 -12.03 -8.38
N LEU A 330 -5.74 -12.61 -7.32
CA LEU A 330 -6.92 -13.47 -7.38
C LEU A 330 -8.26 -12.74 -7.11
N GLY A 331 -8.25 -11.54 -6.52
CA GLY A 331 -9.46 -10.69 -6.35
C GLY A 331 -9.85 -9.88 -7.60
N THR A 332 -8.95 -9.81 -8.58
CA THR A 332 -8.94 -8.85 -9.70
C THR A 332 -10.11 -9.00 -10.67
N THR A 333 -10.58 -10.23 -10.90
CA THR A 333 -11.62 -10.51 -11.92
C THR A 333 -12.99 -9.97 -11.52
N ARG A 334 -13.30 -9.84 -10.21
CA ARG A 334 -14.57 -9.27 -9.73
C ARG A 334 -14.52 -7.74 -9.61
N MET A 335 -13.39 -7.15 -9.23
CA MET A 335 -13.27 -5.68 -9.14
C MET A 335 -13.29 -5.03 -10.52
N VAL A 336 -12.62 -5.62 -11.52
CA VAL A 336 -12.69 -5.14 -12.91
C VAL A 336 -14.10 -5.31 -13.47
N ARG A 337 -14.79 -6.43 -13.19
CA ARG A 337 -16.22 -6.59 -13.50
C ARG A 337 -17.07 -5.54 -12.78
N HIS A 338 -16.78 -5.20 -11.52
CA HIS A 338 -17.52 -4.19 -10.75
C HIS A 338 -17.33 -2.77 -11.30
N VAL A 339 -16.11 -2.38 -11.68
CA VAL A 339 -15.86 -1.09 -12.35
C VAL A 339 -16.55 -1.05 -13.72
N ARG A 340 -16.64 -2.18 -14.42
CA ARG A 340 -17.40 -2.33 -15.66
C ARG A 340 -18.92 -2.26 -15.43
N THR A 341 -19.47 -2.93 -14.41
CA THR A 341 -20.92 -2.97 -14.12
C THR A 341 -21.43 -1.72 -13.41
N TRP A 342 -20.62 -1.05 -12.58
CA TRP A 342 -20.95 0.24 -11.96
C TRP A 342 -21.33 1.30 -13.01
N ARG A 343 -20.84 1.13 -14.24
CA ARG A 343 -21.21 2.00 -15.37
C ARG A 343 -22.45 1.55 -16.14
N ILE A 344 -22.70 0.23 -16.25
CA ILE A 344 -23.95 -0.29 -16.85
C ILE A 344 -25.15 0.19 -16.02
N ASP A 345 -25.03 0.21 -14.69
CA ASP A 345 -26.09 0.65 -13.77
C ASP A 345 -26.22 2.18 -13.63
N GLN A 346 -25.38 3.00 -14.31
CA GLN A 346 -25.61 4.45 -14.40
C GLN A 346 -26.50 4.80 -15.61
N GLU A 347 -26.66 3.88 -16.57
CA GLU A 347 -27.68 4.00 -17.64
C GLU A 347 -29.06 3.50 -17.16
N GLN A 348 -29.15 2.77 -16.04
CA GLN A 348 -30.41 2.41 -15.39
C GLN A 348 -30.34 2.61 -13.86
N ALA A 349 -30.96 3.68 -13.38
CA ALA A 349 -30.94 4.06 -11.98
C ALA A 349 -31.49 2.97 -11.02
N GLN A 350 -30.84 2.90 -9.85
CA GLN A 350 -31.27 2.30 -8.57
C GLN A 350 -31.03 0.79 -8.36
N GLY A 351 -30.14 0.45 -7.39
CA GLY A 351 -30.36 -0.75 -6.55
C GLY A 351 -29.29 -1.86 -6.47
N ALA A 352 -28.12 -1.77 -7.11
CA ALA A 352 -27.18 -2.89 -7.08
C ALA A 352 -26.49 -3.11 -5.71
N ARG A 353 -26.82 -4.24 -5.04
CA ARG A 353 -26.21 -4.74 -3.79
C ARG A 353 -24.93 -5.55 -4.10
N ARG A 354 -23.92 -5.45 -3.22
CA ARG A 354 -22.55 -6.01 -3.40
C ARG A 354 -22.40 -7.40 -2.76
N THR A 355 -21.77 -8.35 -3.44
CA THR A 355 -21.52 -9.72 -2.94
C THR A 355 -20.11 -10.23 -3.27
N GLY A 356 -19.38 -10.69 -2.26
CA GLY A 356 -18.20 -11.56 -2.40
C GLY A 356 -18.61 -13.05 -2.33
N ALA A 357 -17.86 -13.94 -2.98
CA ALA A 357 -18.05 -15.39 -2.82
C ALA A 357 -16.69 -16.10 -2.86
N ARG A 358 -16.62 -17.19 -2.10
CA ARG A 358 -15.53 -18.16 -2.01
C ARG A 358 -15.48 -19.00 -3.29
N ILE A 359 -14.29 -19.27 -3.82
CA ILE A 359 -14.08 -20.25 -4.89
C ILE A 359 -13.11 -21.29 -4.32
N ASP A 360 -13.65 -22.28 -3.62
CA ASP A 360 -13.03 -23.59 -3.51
C ASP A 360 -13.86 -24.51 -4.43
N GLU A 361 -13.23 -25.50 -5.07
CA GLU A 361 -13.91 -26.43 -6.00
C GLU A 361 -14.99 -27.28 -5.30
N GLY A 362 -16.16 -26.69 -5.09
CA GLY A 362 -17.32 -27.27 -4.43
C GLY A 362 -18.51 -26.30 -4.43
N PRO A 363 -19.75 -26.78 -4.18
CA PRO A 363 -20.97 -26.00 -4.39
C PRO A 363 -21.04 -24.77 -3.48
N LEU A 364 -21.45 -23.64 -4.07
CA LEU A 364 -21.45 -22.29 -3.49
C LEU A 364 -22.40 -22.16 -2.28
N PRO A 365 -21.92 -21.68 -1.10
CA PRO A 365 -22.80 -21.29 0.00
C PRO A 365 -23.43 -19.90 -0.20
N ARG A 366 -24.60 -19.66 0.42
CA ARG A 366 -25.41 -18.43 0.27
C ARG A 366 -24.73 -17.17 0.85
N PRO A 367 -24.82 -16.00 0.18
CA PRO A 367 -24.20 -14.75 0.65
C PRO A 367 -24.95 -14.07 1.81
N ARG A 368 -24.23 -13.41 2.73
CA ARG A 368 -24.75 -12.45 3.74
C ARG A 368 -24.15 -11.07 3.52
N VAL A 369 -24.94 -10.02 3.77
CA VAL A 369 -24.61 -8.59 3.62
C VAL A 369 -24.76 -7.91 4.98
N LEU A 370 -23.76 -7.16 5.43
CA LEU A 370 -23.87 -6.25 6.58
C LEU A 370 -23.66 -4.80 6.12
N PRO A 371 -24.48 -3.83 6.58
CA PRO A 371 -24.29 -2.42 6.26
C PRO A 371 -23.12 -1.81 7.05
N TYR A 372 -22.23 -1.10 6.35
CA TYR A 372 -21.28 -0.18 6.96
C TYR A 372 -22.06 0.98 7.60
N ARG A 373 -22.00 1.12 8.93
CA ARG A 373 -22.58 2.29 9.64
C ARG A 373 -21.58 3.44 9.61
N HIS A 374 -22.04 4.62 9.21
CA HIS A 374 -21.27 5.87 9.27
C HIS A 374 -20.72 6.10 10.70
N PRO A 375 -19.45 6.51 10.87
CA PRO A 375 -18.98 7.02 12.15
C PRO A 375 -19.71 8.30 12.51
N VAL A 376 -20.19 8.35 13.75
CA VAL A 376 -20.68 9.54 14.43
C VAL A 376 -19.55 10.58 14.47
N ALA A 377 -19.91 11.85 14.22
CA ALA A 377 -19.00 12.99 14.29
C ALA A 377 -18.26 13.02 15.64
N TRP A 378 -16.93 13.17 15.61
CA TRP A 378 -16.14 13.42 16.80
C TRP A 378 -16.10 14.91 17.16
N PRO A 379 -16.19 15.27 18.45
CA PRO A 379 -15.94 16.63 18.92
C PRO A 379 -14.45 16.97 18.77
N ARG A 380 -14.17 18.19 18.33
CA ARG A 380 -12.81 18.74 18.18
C ARG A 380 -12.07 18.74 19.52
N ARG A 381 -10.85 18.18 19.56
CA ARG A 381 -9.73 18.67 20.38
C ARG A 381 -8.43 18.47 19.62
#